data_AF-A0A258IES4-F1
#
_entry.id   AF-A0A258IES4-F1
#
_cell.length_a   1.000
_cell.length_b   1.000
_cell.length_c   1.000
_cell.angle_alpha   90.00
_cell.angle_beta   90.00
_cell.angle_gamma   90.00
#
_symmetry.space_group_name_H-M   'P 1'
#
loop_
_entity.id
_entity.type
_entity.pdbx_description
1 polymer ?
#
loop_
_entity_poly.entity_id
_entity_poly.type
_entity_poly.pdbx_seq_one_letter_code
_entity_poly.pdbx_strand_id
1 'polypeptide(L)'
;MLAILESERAALAGLDLERIITCADGKQRICTELETVAREDLDEECEGLLNAVRRMNEVNRKLRNMIADNVQARLGALTGNSFLYAAPVERMEMMPR
;
A
#
# COMPACT_ATOMS: atom_id res chain seq x y z
N MET A 1 7.75 9.92 10.87
CA MET A 1 7.17 9.03 9.82
C MET A 1 6.16 8.04 10.38
N LEU A 2 6.51 7.21 11.38
CA LEU A 2 5.65 6.12 11.87
C LEU A 2 4.23 6.57 12.26
N ALA A 3 4.11 7.63 13.07
CA ALA A 3 2.81 8.20 13.47
C ALA A 3 1.95 8.67 12.28
N ILE A 4 2.57 9.19 11.21
CA ILE A 4 1.85 9.58 9.98
C ILE A 4 1.29 8.33 9.28
N LEU A 5 2.07 7.24 9.22
CA LEU A 5 1.60 5.98 8.64
C LEU A 5 0.48 5.34 9.46
N GLU A 6 0.51 5.47 10.79
CA GLU A 6 -0.59 5.00 11.66
C GLU A 6 -1.86 5.84 11.46
N SER A 7 -1.72 7.17 11.36
CA SER A 7 -2.83 8.07 11.04
C SER A 7 -3.42 7.78 9.67
N GLU A 8 -2.57 7.55 8.66
CA GLU A 8 -2.96 7.16 7.31
C GLU A 8 -3.73 5.83 7.32
N ARG A 9 -3.26 4.84 8.09
CA ARG A 9 -3.97 3.55 8.23
C ARG A 9 -5.40 3.75 8.69
N ALA A 10 -5.58 4.57 9.73
CA ALA A 10 -6.91 4.88 10.26
C ALA A 10 -7.73 5.74 9.28
N ALA A 11 -7.11 6.64 8.52
CA ALA A 11 -7.79 7.43 7.49
C ALA A 11 -8.27 6.54 6.32
N LEU A 12 -7.44 5.60 5.87
CA LEU A 12 -7.79 4.63 4.84
C LEU A 12 -8.94 3.71 5.29
N ALA A 13 -8.93 3.25 6.54
CA ALA A 13 -10.01 2.45 7.10
C ALA A 13 -11.35 3.22 7.17
N GLY A 14 -11.28 4.54 7.37
CA GLY A 14 -12.44 5.44 7.37
C GLY A 14 -12.79 6.04 6.00
N LEU A 15 -12.02 5.75 4.95
CA LEU A 15 -12.10 6.40 3.63
C LEU A 15 -12.10 7.95 3.71
N ASP A 16 -11.33 8.49 4.66
CA ASP A 16 -11.21 9.92 4.93
C ASP A 16 -10.21 10.56 3.95
N LEU A 17 -10.73 11.10 2.84
CA LEU A 17 -9.92 11.64 1.74
C LEU A 17 -9.05 12.84 2.17
N GLU A 18 -9.61 13.77 2.93
CA GLU A 18 -8.89 14.97 3.38
C GLU A 18 -7.68 14.58 4.24
N ARG A 19 -7.89 13.63 5.15
CA ARG A 19 -6.80 13.13 6.00
C ARG A 19 -5.80 12.28 5.25
N ILE A 20 -6.22 11.52 4.23
CA ILE A 20 -5.29 10.79 3.33
C ILE A 20 -4.38 11.78 2.60
N ILE A 21 -4.93 12.86 2.04
CA ILE A 21 -4.14 13.90 1.35
C ILE A 21 -3.18 14.58 2.32
N THR A 22 -3.67 14.98 3.50
CA THR A 22 -2.83 15.57 4.56
C THR A 22 -1.68 14.64 4.96
N CYS A 23 -1.95 13.33 5.08
CA CYS A 23 -0.90 12.35 5.37
C CYS A 23 0.10 12.21 4.20
N ALA A 24 -0.34 12.35 2.95
CA ALA A 24 0.55 12.30 1.78
C ALA A 24 1.56 13.46 1.81
N ASP A 25 1.11 14.68 2.06
CA ASP A 25 1.98 15.86 2.19
C ASP A 25 2.96 15.71 3.36
N GLY A 26 2.45 15.25 4.51
CA GLY A 26 3.28 14.97 5.68
C GLY A 26 4.37 13.93 5.41
N LYS A 27 4.06 12.86 4.66
CA LYS A 27 5.07 11.86 4.25
C LYS A 27 6.13 12.47 3.33
N GLN A 28 5.72 13.27 2.34
CA GLN A 28 6.66 13.90 1.42
C GLN A 28 7.65 14.81 2.15
N ARG A 29 7.15 15.60 3.12
CA ARG A 29 8.00 16.43 3.99
C ARG A 29 9.03 15.60 4.75
N ILE A 30 8.59 14.53 5.43
CA ILE A 30 9.51 13.67 6.19
C ILE A 30 10.51 12.95 5.26
N CYS A 31 10.10 12.50 4.07
CA CYS A 31 11.05 11.92 3.11
C CYS A 31 12.13 12.93 2.72
N THR A 32 11.75 14.19 2.47
CA THR A 32 12.69 15.27 2.15
C THR A 32 13.67 15.52 3.31
N GLU A 33 13.18 15.51 4.56
CA GLU A 33 14.05 15.62 5.75
C GLU A 33 15.02 14.42 5.85
N LEU A 34 14.56 13.20 5.58
CA LEU A 34 15.37 11.99 5.64
C LEU A 34 16.47 11.94 4.55
N GLU A 35 16.25 12.57 3.39
CA GLU A 35 17.27 12.67 2.34
C GLU A 35 18.52 13.45 2.77
N THR A 36 18.39 14.31 3.78
CA THR A 36 19.52 15.07 4.33
C THR A 36 20.34 14.31 5.37
N VAL A 37 19.89 13.13 5.79
CA VAL A 37 20.55 12.31 6.83
C VAL A 37 21.55 11.36 6.16
N ALA A 38 22.82 11.40 6.60
CA ALA A 38 23.81 10.45 6.10
C ALA A 38 23.59 9.07 6.75
N ARG A 39 23.83 8.01 5.98
CA ARG A 39 23.61 6.63 6.47
C ARG A 39 24.50 6.26 7.65
N GLU A 40 25.70 6.84 7.72
CA GLU A 40 26.66 6.68 8.81
C GLU A 40 26.19 7.28 10.14
N ASP A 41 25.21 8.19 10.11
CA ASP A 41 24.59 8.78 11.31
C ASP A 41 23.44 7.91 11.88
N LEU A 42 23.10 6.79 11.22
CA LEU A 42 22.03 5.89 11.66
C LEU A 42 22.59 4.80 12.56
N ASP A 43 22.18 4.82 13.83
CA ASP A 43 22.46 3.75 14.79
C ASP A 43 21.43 2.60 14.69
N GLU A 44 21.65 1.56 15.49
CA GLU A 44 20.80 0.36 15.53
C GLU A 44 19.34 0.69 15.91
N GLU A 45 19.12 1.69 16.77
CA GLU A 45 17.77 2.14 17.14
C GLU A 45 17.06 2.77 15.94
N CYS A 46 17.75 3.65 15.20
CA CYS A 46 17.24 4.26 13.99
C CYS A 46 16.91 3.22 12.91
N GLU A 47 17.77 2.22 12.72
CA GLU A 47 17.51 1.11 11.80
C GLU A 47 16.25 0.31 12.19
N GLY A 48 16.08 0.05 13.49
CA GLY A 48 14.87 -0.57 14.03
C GLY A 48 13.60 0.23 13.70
N LEU A 49 13.65 1.55 13.87
CA LEU A 49 12.54 2.45 13.53
C LEU A 49 12.25 2.48 12.02
N LEU A 50 13.28 2.50 11.16
CA LEU A 50 13.11 2.43 9.71
C LEU A 50 12.46 1.12 9.26
N ASN A 51 12.83 0.00 9.90
CA ASN A 51 12.18 -1.29 9.65
C ASN A 51 10.70 -1.28 10.05
N ALA A 52 10.36 -0.68 11.20
CA ALA A 52 8.97 -0.51 11.63
C ALA A 52 8.17 0.36 10.63
N VAL A 53 8.74 1.48 10.18
CA VAL A 53 8.17 2.35 9.14
C VAL A 53 7.91 1.58 7.85
N ARG A 54 8.88 0.79 7.38
CA ARG A 54 8.74 -0.04 6.17
C ARG A 54 7.58 -1.02 6.30
N ARG A 55 7.50 -1.74 7.43
CA ARG A 55 6.42 -2.70 7.69
C ARG A 55 5.05 -2.03 7.75
N MET A 56 4.95 -0.86 8.37
CA MET A 56 3.68 -0.12 8.43
C MET A 56 3.25 0.40 7.04
N ASN A 57 4.18 0.90 6.23
CA ASN A 57 3.87 1.33 4.87
C ASN A 57 3.36 0.17 4.00
N GLU A 58 3.94 -1.02 4.17
CA GLU A 58 3.46 -2.23 3.49
C GLU A 58 2.00 -2.56 3.86
N VAL A 59 1.63 -2.41 5.13
CA VAL A 59 0.24 -2.58 5.59
C VAL A 59 -0.67 -1.56 4.91
N ASN A 60 -0.28 -0.29 4.86
CA ASN A 60 -1.07 0.76 4.20
C ASN A 60 -1.24 0.49 2.68
N ARG A 61 -0.17 0.01 2.02
CA ARG A 61 -0.22 -0.40 0.61
C ARG A 61 -1.23 -1.52 0.38
N LYS A 62 -1.18 -2.58 1.20
CA LYS A 62 -2.13 -3.69 1.11
C LYS A 62 -3.57 -3.24 1.32
N LEU A 63 -3.80 -2.33 2.26
CA LEU A 63 -5.14 -1.83 2.56
C LEU A 63 -5.69 -0.96 1.42
N ARG A 64 -4.88 -0.08 0.82
CA ARG A 64 -5.26 0.66 -0.40
C ARG A 64 -5.66 -0.28 -1.54
N ASN A 65 -4.85 -1.32 -1.78
CA ASN A 65 -5.13 -2.28 -2.84
C ASN A 65 -6.45 -3.02 -2.58
N MET A 66 -6.68 -3.46 -1.35
CA MET A 66 -7.93 -4.12 -0.96
C MET A 66 -9.16 -3.24 -1.17
N ILE A 67 -9.05 -1.93 -0.87
CA ILE A 67 -10.13 -0.97 -1.15
C ILE A 67 -10.39 -0.87 -2.67
N ALA A 68 -9.33 -0.75 -3.48
CA ALA A 68 -9.45 -0.68 -4.93
C ALA A 68 -10.09 -1.95 -5.51
N ASP A 69 -9.64 -3.13 -5.08
CA ASP A 69 -10.18 -4.43 -5.50
C ASP A 69 -11.67 -4.54 -5.14
N ASN A 70 -12.06 -4.06 -3.96
CA ASN A 70 -13.46 -4.06 -3.53
C ASN A 70 -14.34 -3.16 -4.42
N VAL A 71 -13.87 -1.96 -4.74
CA VAL A 71 -14.58 -1.04 -5.63
C VAL A 71 -14.68 -1.64 -7.04
N GLN A 72 -13.59 -2.20 -7.56
CA GLN A 72 -13.56 -2.84 -8.88
C GLN A 72 -14.54 -4.02 -8.96
N ALA A 73 -14.58 -4.88 -7.95
CA ALA A 73 -15.53 -6.01 -7.90
C ALA A 73 -16.99 -5.54 -7.95
N ARG A 74 -17.33 -4.47 -7.22
CA ARG A 74 -18.69 -3.90 -7.22
C ARG A 74 -19.05 -3.27 -8.56
N LEU A 75 -18.13 -2.55 -9.19
CA LEU A 75 -18.34 -1.98 -10.52
C LEU A 75 -18.49 -3.07 -11.58
N GLY A 76 -17.70 -4.15 -11.50
CA GLY A 76 -17.83 -5.33 -12.38
C GLY A 76 -19.21 -5.99 -12.26
N ALA A 77 -19.74 -6.12 -11.03
CA ALA A 77 -21.07 -6.68 -10.80
C ALA A 77 -22.19 -5.82 -11.42
N LEU A 78 -22.07 -4.49 -11.38
CA LEU A 78 -23.06 -3.57 -11.97
C LEU A 78 -23.01 -3.51 -13.50
N THR A 79 -21.83 -3.72 -14.09
CA THR A 79 -21.61 -3.60 -15.54
C THR A 79 -21.78 -4.93 -16.29
N GLY A 80 -22.03 -6.04 -15.59
CA GLY A 80 -22.13 -7.37 -16.20
C GLY A 80 -20.79 -7.98 -16.59
N ASN A 81 -19.70 -7.21 -16.52
CA ASN A 81 -18.33 -7.69 -16.72
C ASN A 81 -17.73 -8.09 -15.37
N SER A 82 -18.16 -9.25 -14.87
CA SER A 82 -17.57 -9.86 -13.69
C SER A 82 -16.20 -10.44 -14.05
N PHE A 83 -15.15 -9.62 -14.08
CA PHE A 83 -13.76 -10.08 -14.13
C PHE A 83 -13.36 -10.66 -12.76
N LEU A 84 -14.06 -11.71 -12.34
CA LEU A 84 -13.62 -12.53 -11.23
C LEU A 84 -12.43 -13.33 -11.74
N TYR A 85 -11.23 -12.94 -11.30
CA TYR A 85 -10.01 -13.74 -11.28
C TYR A 85 -9.92 -14.79 -12.41
N ALA A 86 -9.39 -14.37 -13.57
CA ALA A 86 -8.80 -15.34 -14.48
C ALA A 86 -7.54 -15.89 -13.79
N ALA A 87 -7.70 -16.94 -12.99
CA ALA A 87 -6.58 -17.79 -12.60
C ALA A 87 -5.85 -18.23 -13.89
N PRO A 88 -4.51 -18.31 -13.89
CA PRO A 88 -3.79 -18.67 -15.10
C PRO A 88 -4.22 -20.08 -15.50
N VAL A 89 -4.89 -20.19 -16.64
CA VAL A 89 -5.13 -21.48 -17.29
C VAL A 89 -3.74 -21.96 -17.73
N GLU A 90 -3.12 -22.82 -16.92
CA GLU A 90 -2.04 -23.68 -17.41
C GLU A 90 -2.60 -24.46 -18.60
N ARG A 91 -2.24 -24.00 -19.80
CA ARG A 91 -2.41 -24.77 -21.03
C ARG A 91 -1.51 -25.99 -20.90
N MET A 92 -2.06 -27.08 -20.37
CA MET A 92 -1.47 -28.40 -20.51
C MET A 92 -1.69 -28.83 -21.97
N GLU A 93 -0.72 -28.47 -22.82
CA GLU A 93 -0.69 -28.86 -24.23
C GLU A 93 -0.74 -30.38 -24.33
N MET A 94 -1.78 -30.90 -24.99
CA MET A 94 -1.86 -32.31 -25.36
C MET A 94 -0.78 -32.60 -26.43
N MET A 95 0.18 -33.47 -26.10
CA MET A 95 1.10 -34.08 -27.08
C MET A 95 0.34 -35.13 -27.90
N PRO A 96 0.40 -35.11 -29.25
CA PRO A 96 -0.03 -36.25 -30.06
C PRO A 96 1.08 -37.32 -30.13
N ARG A 97 0.66 -38.58 -30.18
CA ARG A 97 1.49 -39.77 -30.45
C ARG A 97 1.84 -39.88 -31.93
#